data_AF-A0AAV2G6I2-F1
#
_entry.id   AF-A0AAV2G6I2-F1
#
_cell.length_a   1.000
_cell.length_b   1.000
_cell.length_c   1.000
_cell.angle_alpha   90.00
_cell.angle_beta   90.00
_cell.angle_gamma   90.00
#
_symmetry.space_group_name_H-M   'P 1'
#
loop_
_entity.id
_entity.type
_entity.pdbx_description
1 polymer ?
#
loop_
_entity_poly.entity_id
_entity_poly.type
_entity_poly.pdbx_seq_one_letter_code
_entity_poly.pdbx_strand_id
1 'polypeptide(L)'
;MDMNAGMRGFTATLESSKLWVMNVVPTIAEKNTFGVVFERGLIGIYHDWCEAFSTYPRTYDLIHANGLFSLYKDKCSMEDILL
;
A
#
# COMPACT_ATOMS: atom_id res chain seq x y z
N MET A 1 -5.14 5.51 -0.90
CA MET A 1 -3.93 4.70 -0.73
C MET A 1 -4.34 3.24 -0.59
N ASP A 2 -3.66 2.36 -1.32
CA ASP A 2 -3.72 0.92 -1.10
C ASP A 2 -2.49 0.49 -0.31
N MET A 3 -2.65 0.22 0.98
CA MET A 3 -1.55 -0.08 1.91
C MET A 3 -0.97 -1.49 1.74
N ASN A 4 -1.70 -2.36 1.05
CA ASN A 4 -1.27 -3.72 0.73
C ASN A 4 -1.63 -4.06 -0.72
N ALA A 5 -0.85 -3.51 -1.65
CA ALA A 5 -0.99 -3.71 -3.08
C ALA A 5 -0.55 -5.14 -3.46
N GLY A 6 -1.44 -6.11 -3.24
CA GLY A 6 -1.27 -7.50 -3.70
C GLY A 6 -1.32 -7.59 -5.24
N MET A 7 -2.23 -8.39 -5.81
CA MET A 7 -2.36 -8.51 -7.28
C MET A 7 -3.14 -7.35 -7.95
N ARG A 8 -3.29 -6.21 -7.26
CA ARG A 8 -3.77 -4.92 -7.79
C ARG A 8 -5.21 -4.84 -8.34
N GLY A 9 -6.12 -5.71 -7.93
CA GLY A 9 -7.53 -5.63 -8.34
C GLY A 9 -8.26 -4.35 -7.89
N PHE A 10 -7.94 -3.85 -6.69
CA PHE A 10 -8.56 -2.65 -6.14
C PHE A 10 -8.15 -1.38 -6.90
N THR A 11 -6.85 -1.19 -7.11
CA THR A 11 -6.30 0.02 -7.74
C THR A 11 -6.62 0.16 -9.23
N ALA A 12 -6.62 -0.94 -9.98
CA ALA A 12 -6.95 -0.92 -11.42
C ALA A 12 -8.40 -0.50 -11.69
N THR A 13 -9.30 -0.64 -10.69
CA THR A 13 -10.72 -0.26 -10.81
C THR A 13 -10.95 1.21 -10.47
N LEU A 14 -10.06 1.82 -9.68
CA LEU A 14 -10.18 3.19 -9.18
C LEU A 14 -9.40 4.21 -10.02
N GLU A 15 -8.53 3.74 -10.92
CA GLU A 15 -7.79 4.61 -11.82
C GLU A 15 -8.75 5.27 -12.82
N SER A 16 -9.08 6.54 -12.56
CA SER A 16 -9.91 7.39 -13.39
C SER A 16 -9.24 8.74 -13.55
N SER A 17 -9.67 9.56 -14.51
CA SER A 17 -9.04 10.86 -14.79
C SER A 17 -9.02 11.85 -13.61
N LYS A 18 -9.75 11.58 -12.53
CA LYS A 18 -9.82 12.42 -11.33
C LYS A 18 -9.24 11.77 -10.07
N LEU A 19 -8.88 10.49 -10.12
CA LEU A 19 -8.44 9.73 -8.95
C LEU A 19 -7.10 9.07 -9.25
N TRP A 20 -6.18 9.18 -8.31
CA TRP A 20 -4.90 8.48 -8.35
C TRP A 20 -4.75 7.67 -7.06
N VAL A 21 -4.00 6.58 -7.13
CA VAL A 21 -3.84 5.67 -6.00
C VAL A 21 -2.35 5.42 -5.76
N MET A 22 -1.88 5.79 -4.57
CA MET A 22 -0.59 5.31 -4.07
C MET A 22 -0.72 3.84 -3.72
N ASN A 23 0.07 2.99 -4.37
CA ASN A 23 0.14 1.57 -4.06
C ASN A 23 1.36 1.30 -3.20
N VAL A 24 1.16 0.64 -2.06
CA VAL A 24 2.26 0.28 -1.17
C VAL A 24 2.35 -1.23 -1.13
N VAL A 25 3.55 -1.74 -1.42
CA VAL A 25 3.87 -3.17 -1.26
C VAL A 25 4.64 -3.30 0.05
N PRO A 26 4.07 -3.95 1.08
CA PRO A 26 4.77 -4.18 2.34
C PRO A 26 6.06 -4.96 2.11
N THR A 27 7.17 -4.51 2.71
CA THR A 27 8.46 -5.22 2.64
C THR A 27 8.38 -6.63 3.22
N ILE A 28 7.46 -6.86 4.15
CA ILE A 28 7.24 -8.16 4.81
C ILE A 28 6.40 -9.13 3.97
N ALA A 29 5.82 -8.68 2.86
CA ALA A 29 4.97 -9.52 2.03
C ALA A 29 5.79 -10.64 1.37
N GLU A 30 5.33 -11.89 1.48
CA GLU A 30 6.01 -13.05 0.89
C GLU A 30 6.14 -12.99 -0.64
N LYS A 31 5.20 -12.31 -1.30
CA LYS A 31 5.16 -12.17 -2.76
C LYS A 31 5.39 -10.72 -3.15
N ASN A 32 6.48 -10.49 -3.86
CA ASN A 32 6.77 -9.18 -4.41
C ASN A 32 5.93 -8.93 -5.69
N THR A 33 4.86 -8.14 -5.54
CA THR A 33 3.93 -7.77 -6.62
C THR A 33 4.31 -6.44 -7.30
N PHE A 34 5.39 -5.79 -6.87
CA PHE A 34 5.80 -4.49 -7.39
C PHE A 34 6.18 -4.49 -8.87
N GLY A 35 6.71 -5.61 -9.38
CA GLY A 35 6.98 -5.75 -10.82
C GLY A 35 5.69 -5.65 -11.65
N VAL A 36 4.68 -6.42 -11.25
CA VAL A 36 3.35 -6.43 -11.88
C VAL A 36 2.65 -5.07 -11.75
N VAL A 37 2.89 -4.40 -10.64
CA VAL A 37 2.48 -3.03 -10.37
C VAL A 37 3.05 -2.08 -11.43
N PHE A 38 4.37 -2.05 -11.56
CA PHE A 38 5.05 -1.13 -12.45
C PHE A 38 4.74 -1.40 -13.93
N GLU A 39 4.67 -2.67 -14.34
CA GLU A 39 4.33 -3.08 -15.71
C GLU A 39 2.93 -2.61 -16.16
N ARG A 40 2.01 -2.40 -15.22
CA ARG A 40 0.66 -1.88 -15.49
C ARG A 40 0.58 -0.35 -15.51
N GLY A 41 1.70 0.35 -15.35
CA GLY A 41 1.77 1.82 -15.42
C GLY A 41 1.30 2.54 -14.16
N LEU A 42 0.89 1.84 -13.09
CA LEU A 42 0.45 2.51 -11.85
C LEU A 42 1.60 2.70 -10.86
N ILE A 43 1.60 3.85 -10.21
CA ILE A 43 2.64 4.29 -9.27
C ILE A 43 2.55 3.51 -7.95
N GLY A 44 3.70 3.10 -7.41
CA GLY A 44 3.77 2.48 -6.10
C GLY A 44 5.13 2.63 -5.45
N ILE A 45 5.22 2.25 -4.17
CA ILE A 45 6.46 2.16 -3.41
C ILE A 45 6.52 0.87 -2.58
N TYR A 46 7.72 0.50 -2.14
CA TYR A 46 7.87 -0.40 -1.01
C TYR A 46 7.89 0.41 0.28
N HIS A 47 7.22 -0.09 1.30
CA HIS A 47 7.26 0.52 2.63
C HIS A 47 7.19 -0.55 3.70
N ASP A 48 7.82 -0.28 4.83
CA ASP A 48 7.61 -1.05 6.04
C ASP A 48 6.72 -0.27 7.00
N TRP A 49 5.51 -0.77 7.25
CA TRP A 49 4.53 -0.12 8.13
C TRP A 49 4.90 -0.13 9.61
N CYS A 50 6.01 -0.76 10.00
CA CYS A 50 6.59 -0.55 11.33
C CYS A 50 7.46 0.72 11.41
N GLU A 51 7.72 1.37 10.28
CA GLU A 51 8.46 2.63 10.16
C GLU A 51 7.51 3.75 9.71
N ALA A 52 7.80 4.97 10.14
CA ALA A 52 7.01 6.14 9.78
C ALA A 52 6.98 6.34 8.25
N PHE A 53 5.79 6.57 7.69
CA PHE A 53 5.63 6.75 6.25
C PHE A 53 6.22 8.09 5.79
N SER A 54 7.42 8.06 5.22
CA SER A 54 8.26 9.25 5.01
C SER A 54 7.89 10.11 3.77
N THR A 55 6.71 9.93 3.15
CA THR A 55 6.42 10.60 1.86
C THR A 55 5.08 11.31 1.73
N TYR A 56 5.17 12.46 1.06
CA TYR A 56 4.05 13.23 0.54
C TYR A 56 3.36 12.44 -0.59
N PRO A 57 2.03 12.46 -0.68
CA PRO A 57 1.13 13.32 0.06
C PRO A 57 0.77 12.77 1.45
N ARG A 58 0.76 13.69 2.42
CA ARG A 58 0.49 13.42 3.84
C ARG A 58 -0.95 13.07 4.18
N THR A 59 -1.83 13.01 3.18
CA THR A 59 -3.27 12.80 3.38
C THR A 59 -3.85 12.08 2.19
N TYR A 60 -4.66 11.06 2.46
CA TYR A 60 -5.45 10.33 1.47
C TYR A 60 -6.92 10.37 1.89
N ASP A 61 -7.82 10.57 0.92
CA ASP A 61 -9.27 10.58 1.18
C ASP A 61 -9.82 9.18 1.52
N LEU A 62 -9.15 8.14 1.00
CA LEU A 62 -9.51 6.74 1.19
C LEU A 62 -8.26 5.91 1.45
N ILE A 63 -8.32 5.07 2.48
CA ILE A 63 -7.30 4.09 2.83
C ILE A 63 -7.90 2.70 2.69
N HIS A 64 -7.22 1.84 1.93
CA HIS A 64 -7.54 0.43 1.78
C HIS A 64 -6.39 -0.40 2.36
N ALA A 65 -6.68 -1.21 3.38
CA ALA A 65 -5.68 -1.95 4.15
C ALA A 65 -6.06 -3.44 4.29
N ASN A 66 -6.42 -4.07 3.16
CA ASN A 66 -6.89 -5.46 3.19
C ASN A 66 -5.79 -6.41 3.71
N GLY A 67 -6.10 -7.13 4.78
CA GLY A 67 -5.19 -8.11 5.39
C GLY A 67 -3.91 -7.52 5.98
N LEU A 68 -3.76 -6.19 6.04
CA LEU A 68 -2.52 -5.54 6.49
C LEU A 68 -2.22 -5.82 7.97
N PHE A 69 -3.21 -5.64 8.86
CA PHE A 69 -3.04 -5.89 10.29
C PHE A 69 -2.73 -7.36 10.60
N SER A 70 -3.26 -8.29 9.80
CA SER A 70 -2.94 -9.71 9.93
C SER A 70 -1.51 -10.01 9.45
N LEU A 71 -1.04 -9.32 8.42
CA LEU A 71 0.32 -9.45 7.89
C LEU A 71 1.37 -8.96 8.91
N TYR A 72 1.05 -7.86 9.60
CA TYR A 72 1.89 -7.25 10.63
C TYR A 72 1.63 -7.78 12.05
N LYS A 73 0.81 -8.83 12.18
CA LYS A 73 0.53 -9.44 13.48
C LYS A 73 1.85 -9.90 14.12
N ASP A 74 2.06 -9.50 15.37
CA ASP A 74 3.25 -9.81 16.17
C ASP A 74 4.57 -9.21 15.62
N LYS A 75 4.51 -8.24 14.69
CA LYS A 75 5.68 -7.53 14.14
C LYS A 75 5.82 -6.11 14.69
N CYS A 76 4.73 -5.34 14.73
CA CYS A 76 4.66 -4.02 15.37
C CYS A 76 3.25 -3.72 15.85
N SER A 77 3.07 -2.60 16.55
CA SER A 77 1.76 -2.22 17.08
C SER A 77 0.85 -1.73 15.96
N MET A 78 -0.47 -1.80 16.17
CA MET A 78 -1.42 -1.21 15.21
C MET A 78 -1.30 0.31 15.14
N GLU A 79 -0.80 0.93 16.22
CA GLU A 79 -0.58 2.37 16.30
C GLU A 79 0.52 2.78 15.32
N ASP A 80 1.61 2.01 15.23
CA ASP A 80 2.72 2.25 14.30
C ASP A 80 2.26 2.19 12.83
N ILE A 81 1.33 1.28 12.51
CA ILE A 81 0.79 1.12 11.14
C ILE A 81 -0.07 2.31 10.71
N LEU A 82 -0.66 3.02 11.68
CA LEU A 82 -1.55 4.16 11.45
C LEU A 82 -0.82 5.51 11.52
N LEU A 83 0.47 5.53 11.87
CA LEU A 83 1.32 6.71 12.03
C LEU A 83 2.10 7.06 10.76
#